data_AF-J4X0Y3-F1
#
_entry.id   AF-J4X0Y3-F1
#
_cell.length_a   1.000
_cell.length_b   1.000
_cell.length_c   1.000
_cell.angle_alpha   90.00
_cell.angle_beta   90.00
_cell.angle_gamma   90.00
#
_symmetry.space_group_name_H-M   'P 1'
#
loop_
_entity.id
_entity.type
_entity.pdbx_description
1 polymer ?
#
loop_
_entity_poly.entity_id
_entity_poly.type
_entity_poly.pdbx_seq_one_letter_code
_entity_poly.pdbx_strand_id
1 'polypeptide(L)'
;MSLVGKNRAIFSYNNKNKNDSNFMYKDFEKTKSYHSSFLNAKFIGTSLRAAHMKYCNFTGCTFHWVDFVGTNLRGSVFKDASFKDCIFVATVLDRANFKNASFENCYFLGVGVKNAKNFPVDNDGIVILGSIPAQECVMYELREVIERLRKNDIILRSNTLHMKKGRINTLTVMVLKKEYTEEELIRYLPLLPQYVTTQFYTVSYLKMVLKKIEKSYKIKMPYTPFLRNPEQEYMGLRTD
;
A
#
# COMPACT_ATOMS: atom_id res chain seq x y z
N MET A 1 -10.47 -5.30 -20.45
CA MET A 1 -9.88 -6.55 -21.00
C MET A 1 -9.98 -7.64 -19.95
N SER A 2 -10.61 -8.78 -20.29
CA SER A 2 -10.79 -9.91 -19.38
C SER A 2 -9.45 -10.58 -19.04
N LEU A 3 -9.36 -11.16 -17.84
CA LEU A 3 -8.16 -11.82 -17.31
C LEU A 3 -7.90 -13.22 -17.90
N VAL A 4 -8.61 -13.58 -18.97
CA VAL A 4 -8.51 -14.89 -19.61
C VAL A 4 -7.35 -14.84 -20.61
N GLY A 5 -6.23 -15.51 -20.29
CA GLY A 5 -5.15 -15.75 -21.26
C GLY A 5 -3.76 -15.17 -20.93
N LYS A 6 -3.59 -14.37 -19.86
CA LYS A 6 -2.22 -14.03 -19.42
C LYS A 6 -1.62 -15.23 -18.69
N ASN A 7 -0.58 -15.82 -19.24
CA ASN A 7 0.22 -16.83 -18.56
C ASN A 7 0.78 -16.23 -17.26
N ARG A 8 0.11 -16.51 -16.12
CA ARG A 8 0.52 -16.00 -14.80
C ARG A 8 1.86 -16.57 -14.33
N ALA A 9 2.44 -17.53 -15.06
CA ALA A 9 3.74 -18.10 -14.76
C ALA A 9 4.93 -17.37 -15.42
N ILE A 10 4.72 -16.28 -16.18
CA ILE A 10 5.79 -15.55 -16.88
C ILE A 10 6.92 -15.10 -15.92
N PHE A 11 6.59 -14.83 -14.66
CA PHE A 11 7.57 -14.45 -13.63
C PHE A 11 7.84 -15.55 -12.59
N SER A 12 7.66 -16.82 -12.97
CA SER A 12 8.01 -17.97 -12.13
C SER A 12 9.43 -18.46 -12.46
N TYR A 13 10.28 -18.59 -11.45
CA TYR A 13 11.71 -18.83 -11.63
C TYR A 13 12.22 -19.96 -10.71
N ASN A 14 12.75 -21.03 -11.28
CA ASN A 14 13.36 -22.11 -10.50
C ASN A 14 14.85 -22.23 -10.83
N ASN A 15 15.73 -22.08 -9.83
CA ASN A 15 17.18 -22.06 -10.00
C ASN A 15 17.65 -21.07 -11.10
N LYS A 16 17.07 -19.87 -11.14
CA LYS A 16 17.42 -18.84 -12.13
C LYS A 16 18.18 -17.68 -11.50
N ASN A 17 19.05 -17.08 -12.30
CA ASN A 17 19.64 -15.78 -12.02
C ASN A 17 18.78 -14.69 -12.68
N LYS A 18 18.30 -13.76 -11.86
CA LYS A 18 17.54 -12.55 -12.19
C LYS A 18 18.09 -11.35 -11.43
N ASN A 19 19.41 -11.35 -11.22
CA ASN A 19 20.12 -10.23 -10.63
C ASN A 19 19.92 -8.97 -11.48
N ASP A 20 20.00 -7.81 -10.83
CA ASP A 20 19.94 -6.46 -11.40
C ASP A 20 18.67 -6.18 -12.24
N SER A 21 17.69 -7.09 -12.16
CA SER A 21 16.51 -7.05 -12.99
C SER A 21 15.53 -5.99 -12.51
N ASN A 22 14.80 -5.42 -13.45
CA ASN A 22 13.79 -4.40 -13.19
C ASN A 22 12.38 -5.01 -13.29
N PHE A 23 11.70 -5.12 -12.14
CA PHE A 23 10.34 -5.65 -12.01
C PHE A 23 9.31 -4.57 -11.63
N MET A 24 9.58 -3.31 -11.96
CA MET A 24 8.65 -2.23 -11.67
C MET A 24 7.30 -2.48 -12.33
N TYR A 25 6.22 -2.29 -11.55
CA TYR A 25 4.82 -2.46 -11.96
C TYR A 25 4.47 -3.85 -12.52
N LYS A 26 5.31 -4.86 -12.27
CA LYS A 26 5.02 -6.24 -12.65
C LYS A 26 4.06 -6.89 -11.66
N ASP A 27 3.30 -7.86 -12.16
CA ASP A 27 2.38 -8.65 -11.37
C ASP A 27 2.92 -10.06 -11.21
N PHE A 28 3.34 -10.39 -9.99
CA PHE A 28 3.80 -11.72 -9.60
C PHE A 28 2.69 -12.51 -8.90
N GLU A 29 1.42 -12.12 -9.02
CA GLU A 29 0.33 -12.82 -8.35
C GLU A 29 0.37 -14.34 -8.62
N LYS A 30 0.44 -15.14 -7.55
CA LYS A 30 0.46 -16.63 -7.59
C LYS A 30 1.65 -17.24 -8.34
N THR A 31 2.69 -16.47 -8.65
CA THR A 31 3.92 -17.00 -9.25
C THR A 31 4.66 -17.90 -8.27
N LYS A 32 5.54 -18.76 -8.81
CA LYS A 32 6.37 -19.68 -8.04
C LYS A 32 7.83 -19.47 -8.42
N SER A 33 8.61 -18.93 -7.49
CA SER A 33 10.05 -18.87 -7.60
C SER A 33 10.74 -19.57 -6.44
N TYR A 34 11.68 -20.45 -6.77
CA TYR A 34 12.42 -21.26 -5.81
C TYR A 34 13.91 -21.20 -6.14
N HIS A 35 14.75 -21.10 -5.10
CA HIS A 35 16.21 -21.19 -5.23
C HIS A 35 16.80 -20.24 -6.29
N SER A 36 16.11 -19.12 -6.54
CA SER A 36 16.47 -18.16 -7.58
C SER A 36 17.08 -16.91 -6.96
N SER A 37 18.02 -16.31 -7.67
CA SER A 37 18.70 -15.08 -7.27
C SER A 37 18.10 -13.87 -7.96
N PHE A 38 17.85 -12.83 -7.19
CA PHE A 38 17.35 -11.53 -7.59
C PHE A 38 18.24 -10.41 -7.07
N LEU A 39 19.54 -10.68 -6.84
CA LEU A 39 20.48 -9.73 -6.26
C LEU A 39 20.33 -8.33 -6.89
N ASN A 40 20.23 -7.27 -6.09
CA ASN A 40 20.08 -5.89 -6.55
C ASN A 40 18.87 -5.59 -7.46
N ALA A 41 17.89 -6.50 -7.56
CA ALA A 41 16.72 -6.28 -8.39
C ALA A 41 15.79 -5.20 -7.80
N LYS A 42 15.04 -4.54 -8.68
CA LYS A 42 14.11 -3.46 -8.32
C LYS A 42 12.67 -3.95 -8.43
N PHE A 43 11.96 -3.93 -7.30
CA PHE A 43 10.52 -4.19 -7.19
C PHE A 43 9.83 -2.90 -6.74
N ILE A 44 9.35 -2.11 -7.71
CA ILE A 44 8.70 -0.82 -7.44
C ILE A 44 7.27 -0.86 -7.95
N GLY A 45 6.28 -0.70 -7.06
CA GLY A 45 4.87 -0.84 -7.42
C GLY A 45 4.49 -2.24 -7.89
N THR A 46 5.31 -3.25 -7.55
CA THR A 46 5.09 -4.66 -7.91
C THR A 46 4.06 -5.30 -6.99
N SER A 47 3.19 -6.15 -7.54
CA SER A 47 2.31 -7.02 -6.74
C SER A 47 2.98 -8.38 -6.52
N LEU A 48 3.18 -8.80 -5.28
CA LEU A 48 3.68 -10.14 -4.90
C LEU A 48 2.60 -10.99 -4.22
N ARG A 49 1.32 -10.64 -4.41
CA ARG A 49 0.18 -11.27 -3.73
C ARG A 49 0.14 -12.78 -4.02
N ALA A 50 0.06 -13.59 -2.98
CA ALA A 50 0.06 -15.06 -3.06
C ALA A 50 1.25 -15.66 -3.83
N ALA A 51 2.33 -14.91 -4.06
CA ALA A 51 3.54 -15.45 -4.69
C ALA A 51 4.27 -16.39 -3.73
N HIS A 52 4.89 -17.43 -4.27
CA HIS A 52 5.76 -18.34 -3.53
C HIS A 52 7.20 -18.05 -3.93
N MET A 53 7.94 -17.30 -3.12
CA MET A 53 9.33 -16.90 -3.36
C MET A 53 10.23 -17.52 -2.28
N LYS A 54 10.36 -18.85 -2.28
CA LYS A 54 11.05 -19.59 -1.20
C LYS A 54 12.54 -19.79 -1.52
N TYR A 55 13.38 -19.66 -0.50
CA TYR A 55 14.83 -19.86 -0.61
C TYR A 55 15.47 -19.01 -1.72
N CYS A 56 14.93 -17.82 -1.96
CA CYS A 56 15.42 -16.88 -2.95
C CYS A 56 16.43 -15.91 -2.34
N ASN A 57 17.38 -15.44 -3.15
CA ASN A 57 18.32 -14.40 -2.75
C ASN A 57 17.83 -13.03 -3.25
N PHE A 58 17.49 -12.14 -2.34
CA PHE A 58 17.09 -10.75 -2.57
C PHE A 58 18.08 -9.76 -1.92
N THR A 59 19.35 -10.15 -1.80
CA THR A 59 20.37 -9.27 -1.24
C THR A 59 20.50 -8.00 -2.08
N GLY A 60 20.51 -6.83 -1.43
CA GLY A 60 20.61 -5.53 -2.10
C GLY A 60 19.37 -5.09 -2.88
N CYS A 61 18.25 -5.84 -2.82
CA CYS A 61 17.03 -5.48 -3.56
C CYS A 61 16.37 -4.22 -3.03
N THR A 62 15.67 -3.52 -3.94
CA THR A 62 14.78 -2.41 -3.60
C THR A 62 13.33 -2.84 -3.70
N PHE A 63 12.57 -2.72 -2.61
CA PHE A 63 11.13 -2.97 -2.54
C PHE A 63 10.41 -1.69 -2.15
N HIS A 64 9.88 -0.96 -3.12
CA HIS A 64 9.12 0.27 -2.87
C HIS A 64 7.68 0.07 -3.33
N TRP A 65 6.69 0.43 -2.50
CA TRP A 65 5.28 0.34 -2.87
C TRP A 65 4.82 -1.08 -3.23
N VAL A 66 5.33 -2.09 -2.51
CA VAL A 66 5.08 -3.52 -2.79
C VAL A 66 4.12 -4.12 -1.78
N ASP A 67 3.15 -4.90 -2.28
CA ASP A 67 2.18 -5.63 -1.48
C ASP A 67 2.55 -7.13 -1.41
N PHE A 68 2.96 -7.58 -0.22
CA PHE A 68 3.27 -8.97 0.13
C PHE A 68 2.09 -9.66 0.83
N VAL A 69 0.93 -9.73 0.18
CA VAL A 69 -0.29 -10.32 0.76
C VAL A 69 -0.35 -11.83 0.51
N GLY A 70 -0.26 -12.64 1.57
CA GLY A 70 -0.26 -14.10 1.48
C GLY A 70 0.98 -14.67 0.78
N THR A 71 2.06 -13.89 0.71
CA THR A 71 3.31 -14.28 0.06
C THR A 71 4.09 -15.26 0.94
N ASN A 72 4.70 -16.27 0.32
CA ASN A 72 5.59 -17.18 1.03
C ASN A 72 7.05 -16.84 0.73
N LEU A 73 7.74 -16.27 1.71
CA LEU A 73 9.15 -15.86 1.64
C LEU A 73 10.07 -16.79 2.47
N ARG A 74 9.60 -18.00 2.81
CA ARG A 74 10.33 -18.93 3.68
C ARG A 74 11.76 -19.15 3.21
N GLY A 75 12.71 -18.97 4.13
CA GLY A 75 14.13 -19.20 3.91
C GLY A 75 14.82 -18.25 2.93
N SER A 76 14.14 -17.20 2.46
CA SER A 76 14.72 -16.22 1.54
C SER A 76 15.62 -15.21 2.26
N VAL A 77 16.59 -14.66 1.54
CA VAL A 77 17.60 -13.74 2.07
C VAL A 77 17.33 -12.33 1.56
N PHE A 78 17.22 -11.36 2.47
CA PHE A 78 16.98 -9.94 2.20
C PHE A 78 18.10 -9.08 2.78
N LYS A 79 19.34 -9.57 2.74
CA LYS A 79 20.47 -8.86 3.31
C LYS A 79 20.67 -7.52 2.59
N ASP A 80 20.90 -6.43 3.32
CA ASP A 80 21.14 -5.10 2.74
C ASP A 80 20.00 -4.62 1.80
N ALA A 81 18.79 -5.18 1.90
CA ALA A 81 17.64 -4.80 1.08
C ALA A 81 16.89 -3.60 1.68
N SER A 82 16.29 -2.77 0.82
CA SER A 82 15.50 -1.61 1.25
C SER A 82 14.00 -1.83 1.04
N PHE A 83 13.20 -1.54 2.06
CA PHE A 83 11.75 -1.59 2.01
C PHE A 83 11.16 -0.21 2.30
N LYS A 84 10.34 0.31 1.40
CA LYS A 84 9.64 1.58 1.57
C LYS A 84 8.17 1.44 1.19
N ASP A 85 7.27 1.95 2.02
CA ASP A 85 5.82 1.92 1.76
C ASP A 85 5.31 0.51 1.39
N CYS A 86 5.82 -0.52 2.07
CA CYS A 86 5.48 -1.91 1.80
C CYS A 86 4.46 -2.46 2.79
N ILE A 87 3.58 -3.35 2.32
CA ILE A 87 2.56 -3.98 3.14
C ILE A 87 2.75 -5.50 3.13
N PHE A 88 2.92 -6.09 4.31
CA PHE A 88 3.01 -7.52 4.54
C PHE A 88 1.75 -7.98 5.28
N VAL A 89 0.95 -8.85 4.66
CA VAL A 89 -0.27 -9.39 5.29
C VAL A 89 -0.25 -10.90 5.17
N ALA A 90 -0.32 -11.60 6.30
CA ALA A 90 -0.26 -13.06 6.34
C ALA A 90 0.92 -13.63 5.52
N THR A 91 2.06 -12.92 5.53
CA THR A 91 3.30 -13.33 4.86
C THR A 91 4.01 -14.39 5.69
N VAL A 92 4.51 -15.44 5.03
CA VAL A 92 5.35 -16.44 5.70
C VAL A 92 6.81 -15.99 5.65
N LEU A 93 7.39 -15.70 6.82
CA LEU A 93 8.78 -15.25 6.96
C LEU A 93 9.70 -16.28 7.64
N ASP A 94 9.24 -17.52 7.83
CA ASP A 94 10.03 -18.54 8.53
C ASP A 94 11.44 -18.67 7.95
N ARG A 95 12.45 -18.50 8.80
CA ARG A 95 13.88 -18.58 8.44
C ARG A 95 14.34 -17.55 7.41
N ALA A 96 13.49 -16.59 7.01
CA ALA A 96 13.91 -15.49 6.15
C ALA A 96 14.94 -14.63 6.89
N ASN A 97 15.92 -14.06 6.21
CA ASN A 97 17.01 -13.31 6.83
C ASN A 97 17.01 -11.85 6.39
N PHE A 98 16.85 -10.92 7.34
CA PHE A 98 16.77 -9.47 7.10
C PHE A 98 18.00 -8.69 7.59
N LYS A 99 19.17 -9.35 7.69
CA LYS A 99 20.41 -8.69 8.15
C LYS A 99 20.67 -7.40 7.38
N ASN A 100 20.79 -6.27 8.09
CA ASN A 100 20.99 -4.93 7.54
C ASN A 100 19.89 -4.43 6.58
N ALA A 101 18.72 -5.06 6.57
CA ALA A 101 17.60 -4.53 5.79
C ALA A 101 17.08 -3.25 6.43
N SER A 102 16.68 -2.28 5.60
CA SER A 102 16.07 -1.02 6.05
C SER A 102 14.59 -1.00 5.73
N PHE A 103 13.82 -0.34 6.60
CA PHE A 103 12.37 -0.22 6.48
C PHE A 103 11.94 1.22 6.68
N GLU A 104 11.03 1.70 5.85
CA GLU A 104 10.40 3.02 5.95
C GLU A 104 8.91 2.88 5.64
N ASN A 105 8.05 3.23 6.60
CA ASN A 105 6.58 3.15 6.45
C ASN A 105 6.08 1.75 6.00
N CYS A 106 6.57 0.70 6.66
CA CYS A 106 6.20 -0.69 6.38
C CYS A 106 5.21 -1.24 7.41
N TYR A 107 4.24 -2.03 6.95
CA TYR A 107 3.18 -2.60 7.81
C TYR A 107 3.20 -4.11 7.77
N PHE A 108 3.18 -4.78 8.93
CA PHE A 108 3.15 -6.22 9.07
C PHE A 108 1.90 -6.64 9.82
N LEU A 109 0.92 -7.23 9.13
CA LEU A 109 -0.35 -7.67 9.71
C LEU A 109 -0.44 -9.19 9.76
N GLY A 110 -0.55 -9.75 10.97
CA GLY A 110 -0.67 -11.19 11.18
C GLY A 110 0.56 -11.96 10.68
N VAL A 111 1.75 -11.36 10.80
CA VAL A 111 3.01 -11.94 10.34
C VAL A 111 3.84 -12.39 11.54
N GLY A 112 4.32 -13.63 11.50
CA GLY A 112 5.22 -14.19 12.52
C GLY A 112 6.65 -13.66 12.38
N VAL A 113 6.86 -12.38 12.64
CA VAL A 113 8.18 -11.70 12.49
C VAL A 113 9.28 -12.35 13.34
N LYS A 114 8.92 -12.95 14.48
CA LYS A 114 9.85 -13.68 15.37
C LYS A 114 10.45 -14.94 14.72
N ASN A 115 9.82 -15.47 13.67
CA ASN A 115 10.34 -16.63 12.93
C ASN A 115 11.41 -16.23 11.90
N ALA A 116 11.58 -14.93 11.65
CA ALA A 116 12.60 -14.39 10.76
C ALA A 116 13.90 -14.14 11.54
N LYS A 117 15.03 -14.27 10.84
CA LYS A 117 16.37 -14.00 11.35
C LYS A 117 16.70 -12.52 11.13
N ASN A 118 17.31 -11.90 12.14
CA ASN A 118 17.77 -10.50 12.08
C ASN A 118 16.67 -9.51 11.69
N PHE A 119 15.42 -9.77 12.09
CA PHE A 119 14.34 -8.83 11.87
C PHE A 119 14.50 -7.65 12.84
N PRO A 120 14.49 -6.39 12.37
CA PRO A 120 14.71 -5.24 13.22
C PRO A 120 13.41 -4.86 13.94
N VAL A 121 13.16 -5.49 15.10
CA VAL A 121 11.91 -5.29 15.87
C VAL A 121 11.77 -3.84 16.35
N ASP A 122 12.88 -3.21 16.74
CA ASP A 122 12.92 -1.82 17.23
C ASP A 122 13.25 -0.85 16.09
N ASN A 123 12.35 -0.73 15.12
CA ASN A 123 12.52 0.13 13.94
C ASN A 123 11.27 0.99 13.74
N ASP A 124 11.42 2.32 13.83
CA ASP A 124 10.33 3.29 13.68
C ASP A 124 9.68 3.27 12.28
N GLY A 125 10.37 2.71 11.29
CA GLY A 125 9.86 2.49 9.95
C GLY A 125 8.92 1.28 9.84
N ILE A 126 8.67 0.53 10.93
CA ILE A 126 7.84 -0.67 10.93
C ILE A 126 6.67 -0.52 11.91
N VAL A 127 5.47 -0.89 11.44
CA VAL A 127 4.29 -1.08 12.27
C VAL A 127 3.89 -2.54 12.24
N ILE A 128 3.90 -3.21 13.40
CA ILE A 128 3.54 -4.63 13.55
C ILE A 128 2.16 -4.74 14.21
N LEU A 129 1.24 -5.42 13.54
CA LEU A 129 -0.15 -5.59 13.96
C LEU A 129 -0.46 -7.09 14.09
N GLY A 130 -0.95 -7.50 15.27
CA GLY A 130 -1.43 -8.88 15.47
C GLY A 130 -2.75 -9.15 14.74
N SER A 131 -3.60 -8.14 14.62
CA SER A 131 -4.92 -8.21 14.00
C SER A 131 -5.23 -6.95 13.20
N ILE A 132 -6.22 -7.05 12.31
CA ILE A 132 -6.61 -5.90 11.51
C ILE A 132 -7.23 -4.82 12.42
N PRO A 133 -6.96 -3.52 12.19
CA PRO A 133 -7.57 -2.47 13.00
C PRO A 133 -9.09 -2.59 13.05
N ALA A 134 -9.66 -2.36 14.23
CA ALA A 134 -11.10 -2.39 14.41
C ALA A 134 -11.79 -1.37 13.49
N GLN A 135 -12.96 -1.73 12.96
CA GLN A 135 -13.71 -0.84 12.04
C GLN A 135 -14.23 0.41 12.75
N GLU A 136 -14.42 0.33 14.06
CA GLU A 136 -14.85 1.41 14.94
C GLU A 136 -13.80 2.53 15.04
N CYS A 137 -12.55 2.26 14.66
CA CYS A 137 -11.50 3.28 14.55
C CYS A 137 -11.60 4.13 13.26
N VAL A 138 -12.66 3.95 12.47
CA VAL A 138 -12.96 4.66 11.23
C VAL A 138 -14.35 5.28 11.35
N MET A 139 -14.47 6.57 11.04
CA MET A 139 -15.73 7.32 11.02
C MET A 139 -16.79 6.56 10.23
N TYR A 140 -18.02 6.60 10.72
CA TYR A 140 -19.14 5.91 10.09
C TYR A 140 -19.34 6.39 8.64
N GLU A 141 -19.25 7.69 8.41
CA GLU A 141 -19.37 8.34 7.10
C GLU A 141 -18.31 7.84 6.12
N LEU A 142 -17.07 7.69 6.58
CA LEU A 142 -15.99 7.15 5.76
C LEU A 142 -16.22 5.67 5.42
N ARG A 143 -16.73 4.88 6.38
CA ARG A 143 -17.10 3.48 6.13
C ARG A 143 -18.20 3.38 5.07
N GLU A 144 -19.22 4.22 5.15
CA GLU A 144 -20.32 4.29 4.16
C GLU A 144 -19.81 4.70 2.77
N VAL A 145 -18.90 5.66 2.68
CA VAL A 145 -18.25 6.03 1.41
C VAL A 145 -17.50 4.85 0.80
N ILE A 146 -16.68 4.16 1.61
CA ILE A 146 -15.94 2.97 1.15
C ILE A 146 -16.90 1.89 0.69
N GLU A 147 -18.01 1.67 1.41
CA GLU A 147 -18.99 0.65 1.06
C GLU A 147 -19.66 0.93 -0.29
N ARG A 148 -20.04 2.18 -0.57
CA ARG A 148 -20.62 2.57 -1.86
C ARG A 148 -19.68 2.31 -3.04
N LEU A 149 -18.36 2.37 -2.82
CA LEU A 149 -17.37 2.10 -3.86
C LEU A 149 -17.33 0.63 -4.32
N ARG A 150 -17.99 -0.31 -3.61
CA ARG A 150 -18.13 -1.69 -4.10
C ARG A 150 -18.85 -1.78 -5.45
N LYS A 151 -19.68 -0.78 -5.79
CA LYS A 151 -20.39 -0.71 -7.08
C LYS A 151 -19.43 -0.56 -8.27
N ASN A 152 -18.18 -0.15 -8.05
CA ASN A 152 -17.16 -0.09 -9.09
C ASN A 152 -16.32 -1.39 -9.11
N ASP A 153 -16.43 -2.16 -10.18
CA ASP A 153 -15.79 -3.48 -10.30
C ASP A 153 -14.25 -3.43 -10.22
N ILE A 154 -13.62 -2.39 -10.79
CA ILE A 154 -12.16 -2.21 -10.75
C ILE A 154 -11.68 -2.00 -9.30
N ILE A 155 -12.37 -1.12 -8.57
CA ILE A 155 -12.05 -0.81 -7.16
C ILE A 155 -12.32 -2.05 -6.29
N LEU A 156 -13.47 -2.69 -6.45
CA LEU A 156 -13.83 -3.89 -5.70
C LEU A 156 -12.79 -5.01 -5.89
N ARG A 157 -12.38 -5.28 -7.13
CA ARG A 157 -11.41 -6.33 -7.47
C ARG A 157 -9.97 -5.98 -7.08
N SER A 158 -9.67 -4.71 -6.79
CA SER A 158 -8.35 -4.31 -6.33
C SER A 158 -7.99 -4.91 -4.96
N ASN A 159 -8.99 -5.24 -4.13
CA ASN A 159 -8.83 -5.65 -2.74
C ASN A 159 -8.00 -4.66 -1.89
N THR A 160 -7.97 -3.39 -2.29
CA THR A 160 -7.27 -2.32 -1.57
C THR A 160 -8.17 -1.73 -0.50
N LEU A 161 -9.38 -1.29 -0.84
CA LEU A 161 -10.35 -0.72 0.11
C LEU A 161 -11.29 -1.77 0.73
N HIS A 162 -11.44 -2.92 0.06
CA HIS A 162 -12.39 -3.96 0.46
C HIS A 162 -11.68 -5.27 0.79
N MET A 163 -12.26 -6.01 1.73
CA MET A 163 -11.86 -7.37 2.07
C MET A 163 -12.96 -8.38 1.74
N LYS A 164 -12.60 -9.66 1.84
CA LYS A 164 -13.56 -10.78 1.75
C LYS A 164 -14.67 -10.66 2.79
N LYS A 165 -15.80 -11.31 2.50
CA LYS A 165 -17.00 -11.36 3.36
C LYS A 165 -17.59 -9.97 3.65
N GLY A 166 -17.55 -9.05 2.67
CA GLY A 166 -18.19 -7.74 2.79
C GLY A 166 -17.54 -6.78 3.79
N ARG A 167 -16.33 -7.08 4.30
CA ARG A 167 -15.63 -6.17 5.22
C ARG A 167 -14.86 -5.09 4.46
N ILE A 168 -14.61 -3.96 5.10
CA ILE A 168 -13.67 -2.95 4.59
C ILE A 168 -12.24 -3.29 5.01
N ASN A 169 -11.25 -2.80 4.27
CA ASN A 169 -9.84 -2.98 4.57
C ASN A 169 -9.34 -1.81 5.44
N THR A 170 -9.54 -1.90 6.75
CA THR A 170 -9.15 -0.85 7.72
C THR A 170 -7.64 -0.67 7.83
N LEU A 171 -6.83 -1.67 7.47
CA LEU A 171 -5.38 -1.50 7.31
C LEU A 171 -5.08 -0.46 6.23
N THR A 172 -5.73 -0.54 5.08
CA THR A 172 -5.57 0.47 4.02
C THR A 172 -6.02 1.84 4.50
N VAL A 173 -7.13 1.94 5.23
CA VAL A 173 -7.58 3.22 5.79
C VAL A 173 -6.53 3.79 6.76
N MET A 174 -5.97 2.96 7.66
CA MET A 174 -4.89 3.37 8.56
C MET A 174 -3.66 3.88 7.81
N VAL A 175 -3.27 3.21 6.72
CA VAL A 175 -2.16 3.64 5.85
C VAL A 175 -2.47 4.98 5.18
N LEU A 176 -3.69 5.16 4.68
CA LEU A 176 -4.12 6.43 4.07
C LEU A 176 -4.17 7.58 5.09
N LYS A 177 -4.53 7.29 6.34
CA LYS A 177 -4.57 8.27 7.45
C LYS A 177 -3.23 8.88 7.82
N LYS A 178 -2.12 8.34 7.29
CA LYS A 178 -0.79 8.98 7.40
C LYS A 178 -0.64 10.23 6.53
N GLU A 179 -1.43 10.34 5.46
CA GLU A 179 -1.35 11.44 4.48
C GLU A 179 -2.64 12.24 4.37
N TYR A 180 -3.77 11.70 4.86
CA TYR A 180 -5.08 12.33 4.73
C TYR A 180 -5.86 12.24 6.04
N THR A 181 -6.60 13.29 6.36
CA THR A 181 -7.67 13.25 7.36
C THR A 181 -8.84 12.38 6.87
N GLU A 182 -9.71 11.94 7.78
CA GLU A 182 -10.88 11.15 7.36
C GLU A 182 -11.88 12.00 6.56
N GLU A 183 -11.98 13.30 6.86
CA GLU A 183 -12.78 14.28 6.13
C GLU A 183 -12.29 14.45 4.69
N GLU A 184 -10.97 14.48 4.48
CA GLU A 184 -10.38 14.48 3.14
C GLU A 184 -10.68 13.18 2.40
N LEU A 185 -10.57 12.02 3.07
CA LEU A 185 -10.91 10.74 2.45
C LEU A 185 -12.39 10.64 2.09
N ILE A 186 -13.30 11.10 2.95
CA ILE A 186 -14.74 11.20 2.67
C ILE A 186 -15.00 12.04 1.42
N ARG A 187 -14.21 13.10 1.23
CA ARG A 187 -14.32 14.00 0.06
C ARG A 187 -13.72 13.40 -1.21
N TYR A 188 -12.58 12.72 -1.12
CA TYR A 188 -11.80 12.29 -2.29
C TYR A 188 -12.16 10.89 -2.78
N LEU A 189 -12.42 9.94 -1.89
CA LEU A 189 -12.73 8.55 -2.26
C LEU A 189 -13.95 8.43 -3.21
N PRO A 190 -15.05 9.20 -3.06
CA PRO A 190 -16.18 9.14 -4.00
C PRO A 190 -15.81 9.48 -5.45
N LEU A 191 -14.70 10.19 -5.67
CA LEU A 191 -14.23 10.60 -6.98
C LEU A 191 -13.39 9.52 -7.68
N LEU A 192 -12.94 8.49 -6.96
CA LEU A 192 -12.11 7.40 -7.52
C LEU A 192 -12.65 6.81 -8.83
N PRO A 193 -13.95 6.51 -9.00
CA PRO A 193 -14.49 5.93 -10.23
C PRO A 193 -14.19 6.76 -11.50
N GLN A 194 -13.94 8.07 -11.37
CA GLN A 194 -13.60 8.95 -12.49
C GLN A 194 -12.13 8.84 -12.92
N TYR A 195 -11.25 8.34 -12.03
CA TYR A 195 -9.79 8.31 -12.25
C TYR A 195 -9.23 6.89 -12.44
N VAL A 196 -9.97 5.86 -12.01
CA VAL A 196 -9.53 4.45 -12.15
C VAL A 196 -10.12 3.82 -13.40
N THR A 197 -9.32 3.77 -14.46
CA THR A 197 -9.72 3.18 -15.75
C THR A 197 -9.12 1.80 -16.02
N THR A 198 -8.16 1.37 -15.19
CA THR A 198 -7.44 0.11 -15.35
C THR A 198 -7.36 -0.65 -14.03
N GLN A 199 -7.27 -1.98 -14.12
CA GLN A 199 -7.14 -2.84 -12.94
C GLN A 199 -5.83 -2.55 -12.21
N PHE A 200 -5.93 -2.40 -10.88
CA PHE A 200 -4.80 -2.23 -9.97
C PHE A 200 -5.00 -3.11 -8.73
N TYR A 201 -3.94 -3.28 -7.95
CA TYR A 201 -3.92 -4.22 -6.82
C TYR A 201 -3.18 -3.72 -5.57
N THR A 202 -2.49 -2.57 -5.66
CA THR A 202 -1.64 -2.06 -4.58
C THR A 202 -2.23 -0.80 -3.95
N VAL A 203 -2.03 -0.65 -2.64
CA VAL A 203 -2.43 0.57 -1.91
C VAL A 203 -1.69 1.80 -2.45
N SER A 204 -0.47 1.64 -2.93
CA SER A 204 0.31 2.74 -3.50
C SER A 204 -0.27 3.29 -4.80
N TYR A 205 -0.88 2.45 -5.64
CA TYR A 205 -1.61 2.94 -6.81
C TYR A 205 -2.81 3.78 -6.37
N LEU A 206 -3.55 3.32 -5.34
CA LEU A 206 -4.65 4.07 -4.75
C LEU A 206 -4.18 5.44 -4.22
N LYS A 207 -3.07 5.49 -3.48
CA LYS A 207 -2.44 6.73 -3.00
C LYS A 207 -2.09 7.67 -4.16
N MET A 208 -1.49 7.16 -5.24
CA MET A 208 -1.18 7.95 -6.43
C MET A 208 -2.43 8.57 -7.04
N VAL A 209 -3.53 7.81 -7.16
CA VAL A 209 -4.79 8.32 -7.69
C VAL A 209 -5.40 9.38 -6.77
N LEU A 210 -5.37 9.16 -5.45
CA LEU A 210 -5.84 10.15 -4.47
C LEU A 210 -5.07 11.48 -4.57
N LYS A 211 -3.74 11.44 -4.73
CA LYS A 211 -2.94 12.65 -4.97
C LYS A 211 -3.34 13.40 -6.24
N LYS A 212 -3.73 12.69 -7.30
CA LYS A 212 -4.25 13.32 -8.53
C LYS A 212 -5.61 13.98 -8.30
N ILE A 213 -6.50 13.31 -7.56
CA ILE A 213 -7.83 13.84 -7.18
C ILE A 213 -7.67 15.10 -6.33
N GLU A 214 -6.85 15.04 -5.28
CA GLU A 214 -6.55 16.16 -4.40
C GLU A 214 -6.04 17.38 -5.18
N LYS A 215 -5.05 17.17 -6.07
CA LYS A 215 -4.51 18.24 -6.92
C LYS A 215 -5.59 18.87 -7.80
N SER A 216 -6.43 18.06 -8.44
CA SER A 216 -7.54 18.52 -9.28
C SER A 216 -8.59 19.31 -8.48
N TYR A 217 -8.90 18.84 -7.28
CA TYR A 217 -9.86 19.48 -6.37
C TYR A 217 -9.36 20.86 -5.92
N LYS A 218 -8.08 20.96 -5.51
CA LYS A 218 -7.44 22.22 -5.09
C LYS A 218 -7.37 23.26 -6.22
N ILE A 219 -7.31 22.83 -7.49
CA ILE A 219 -7.34 23.73 -8.66
C ILE A 219 -8.76 24.27 -8.89
N LYS A 220 -9.80 23.44 -8.77
CA LYS A 220 -11.19 23.83 -9.04
C LYS A 220 -11.82 24.67 -7.93
N MET A 221 -11.31 24.59 -6.71
CA MET A 221 -11.74 25.35 -5.54
C MET A 221 -10.51 26.02 -4.91
N PRO A 222 -9.92 27.04 -5.57
CA PRO A 222 -8.84 27.79 -4.96
C PRO A 222 -9.38 28.41 -3.67
N TYR A 223 -8.64 28.21 -2.58
CA TYR A 223 -8.96 28.74 -1.26
C TYR A 223 -9.32 30.22 -1.38
N THR A 224 -10.58 30.61 -1.15
CA THR A 224 -10.92 31.99 -0.84
C THR A 224 -10.63 32.19 0.64
N PRO A 225 -9.65 33.02 1.03
CA PRO A 225 -9.51 33.39 2.43
C PRO A 225 -10.85 33.96 2.87
N PHE A 226 -11.42 33.44 3.96
CA PHE A 226 -12.49 34.12 4.66
C PHE A 226 -12.00 35.56 4.93
N LEU A 227 -12.59 36.53 4.22
CA LEU A 227 -12.47 37.93 4.58
C LEU A 227 -12.92 38.02 6.04
N ARG A 228 -11.98 38.32 6.94
CA ARG A 228 -12.32 38.68 8.31
C ARG A 228 -13.28 39.88 8.25
N ASN A 229 -14.33 39.79 9.05
CA ASN A 229 -15.43 40.74 9.22
C ASN A 229 -15.07 42.22 8.95
N PRO A 230 -15.89 42.97 8.16
CA PRO A 230 -15.78 44.43 8.02
C PRO A 230 -16.10 45.23 9.30
N GLU A 231 -16.41 44.59 10.42
CA GLU A 231 -16.92 45.26 11.62
C GLU A 231 -15.84 45.85 12.55
N GLN A 232 -14.57 45.87 12.15
CA GLN A 232 -13.49 46.51 12.95
C GLN A 232 -13.09 47.92 12.49
N GLU A 233 -13.74 48.50 11.47
CA GLU A 233 -13.45 49.88 11.01
C GLU A 233 -14.35 50.99 11.60
N TYR A 234 -15.32 50.66 12.46
CA TYR A 234 -16.27 51.65 13.02
C TYR A 234 -16.05 52.04 14.49
N MET A 235 -14.81 51.97 15.00
CA MET A 235 -14.47 52.49 16.35
C MET A 235 -13.48 53.67 16.33
N GLY A 236 -13.32 54.35 15.19
CA GLY A 236 -12.38 55.46 15.02
C GLY A 236 -12.97 56.88 15.02
N LEU A 237 -14.27 57.08 15.26
CA LEU A 237 -14.88 58.41 15.27
C LEU A 237 -15.95 58.53 16.35
N ARG A 238 -15.54 59.02 17.53
CA ARG A 238 -16.30 60.00 18.31
C ARG A 238 -15.33 60.78 19.19
N THR A 239 -15.31 62.08 18.90
CA THR A 239 -14.78 63.18 19.69
C THR A 239 -15.39 63.18 21.09
N ASP A 240 -14.54 63.38 22.11
CA ASP A 240 -14.58 64.52 23.04
C ASP A 240 -13.16 64.70 23.63
#